data_AF-A0A1J3FPS7-F1
#
_entry.id   AF-A0A1J3FPS7-F1
#
_cell.length_a   1.000
_cell.length_b   1.000
_cell.length_c   1.000
_cell.angle_alpha   90.00
_cell.angle_beta   90.00
_cell.angle_gamma   90.00
#
_symmetry.space_group_name_H-M   'P 1'
#
loop_
_entity.id
_entity.type
_entity.pdbx_description
1 polymer ?
#
loop_
_entity_poly.entity_id
_entity_poly.type
_entity_poly.pdbx_seq_one_letter_code
_entity_poly.pdbx_strand_id
1 'polypeptide(L)'
;TGVTVSSASLKNLTIYAFGSVGFKNPKSTCFDTPSLLYLDYTDTVSEDYPKLNLEHLVEARLNIMPRLSQFKLDVEDDEVRPFGNVWKLLSALRNVRKLGLSYDTLEVISVC
;
A
#
# COMPACT_ATOMS: atom_id res chain seq x y z
N THR A 1 4.30 14.77 -0.70
CA THR A 1 5.00 14.46 0.56
C THR A 1 4.94 12.97 0.78
N GLY A 2 6.03 12.35 1.21
CA GLY A 2 6.08 10.93 1.55
C GLY A 2 5.94 10.72 3.05
N VAL A 3 5.42 9.58 3.47
CA VAL A 3 5.30 9.18 4.88
C VAL A 3 6.06 7.87 5.12
N THR A 4 6.59 7.70 6.32
CA THR A 4 7.35 6.51 6.70
C THR A 4 6.93 6.05 8.08
N VAL A 5 6.59 4.77 8.20
CA VAL A 5 6.51 4.10 9.50
C VAL A 5 7.84 3.41 9.72
N SER A 6 8.56 3.77 10.79
CA SER A 6 9.86 3.19 11.12
C SER A 6 9.88 2.69 12.56
N SER A 7 10.27 1.44 12.76
CA SER A 7 10.51 0.88 14.09
C SER A 7 11.28 -0.45 13.98
N ALA A 8 12.39 -0.53 14.70
CA ALA A 8 13.22 -1.74 14.73
C ALA A 8 12.61 -2.89 15.54
N SER A 9 11.65 -2.61 16.44
CA SER A 9 11.09 -3.59 17.38
C SER A 9 9.61 -3.91 17.15
N LEU A 10 8.90 -3.10 16.34
CA LEU A 10 7.47 -3.28 16.09
C LEU A 10 7.20 -4.66 15.48
N LYS A 11 6.27 -5.40 16.09
CA LYS A 11 5.88 -6.75 15.63
C LYS A 11 4.54 -6.77 14.90
N ASN A 12 3.61 -5.92 15.30
CA ASN A 12 2.27 -5.85 14.73
C ASN A 12 1.95 -4.39 14.37
N LEU A 13 1.42 -4.18 13.17
CA LEU A 13 1.03 -2.86 12.69
C LEU A 13 -0.36 -2.95 12.05
N THR A 14 -1.27 -2.10 12.52
CA THR A 14 -2.55 -1.86 11.88
C THR A 14 -2.64 -0.40 11.51
N ILE A 15 -2.96 -0.12 10.24
CA ILE A 15 -3.16 1.22 9.71
C ILE A 15 -4.55 1.26 9.08
N TYR A 16 -5.33 2.24 9.49
CA TYR A 16 -6.62 2.57 8.90
C TYR A 16 -6.61 4.05 8.55
N ALA A 17 -6.20 4.36 7.32
CA ALA A 17 -6.03 5.73 6.83
C ALA A 17 -7.21 6.21 5.98
N PHE A 18 -8.28 5.40 5.86
CA PHE A 18 -9.48 5.76 5.13
C PHE A 18 -10.42 6.65 5.95
N GLY A 19 -10.93 7.73 5.34
CA GLY A 19 -12.02 8.54 5.91
C GLY A 19 -11.62 9.83 6.64
N SER A 20 -10.34 10.20 6.66
CA SER A 20 -9.93 11.51 7.20
C SER A 20 -10.23 12.63 6.20
N VAL A 21 -11.41 13.24 6.33
CA VAL A 21 -11.83 14.40 5.53
C VAL A 21 -10.82 15.54 5.71
N GLY A 22 -10.31 16.07 4.60
CA GLY A 22 -9.36 17.19 4.60
C GLY A 22 -7.87 16.79 4.58
N PHE A 23 -7.54 15.50 4.66
CA PHE A 23 -6.17 15.03 4.51
C PHE A 23 -5.90 14.57 3.07
N LYS A 24 -4.84 15.12 2.47
CA LYS A 24 -4.36 14.67 1.17
C LYS A 24 -3.58 13.38 1.36
N ASN A 25 -3.92 12.36 0.57
CA ASN A 25 -3.16 11.10 0.57
C ASN A 25 -1.67 11.38 0.31
N PRO A 26 -0.76 10.68 1.03
CA PRO A 26 0.65 10.82 0.79
C PRO A 26 0.98 10.38 -0.64
N LYS A 27 1.99 11.03 -1.24
CA LYS A 27 2.48 10.61 -2.55
C LYS A 27 3.18 9.26 -2.46
N SER A 28 3.91 9.02 -1.38
CA SER A 28 4.62 7.77 -1.18
C SER A 28 4.50 7.29 0.26
N THR A 29 4.48 5.97 0.42
CA THR A 29 4.39 5.29 1.71
C THR A 29 5.55 4.32 1.86
N CYS A 30 6.26 4.42 2.98
CA CYS A 30 7.38 3.57 3.32
C CYS A 30 7.13 2.80 4.62
N PHE A 31 7.64 1.58 4.66
CA PHE A 31 7.69 0.75 5.86
C PHE A 31 9.15 0.40 6.13
N ASP A 32 9.70 0.93 7.21
CA ASP A 32 11.04 0.58 7.69
C ASP A 32 10.93 -0.17 9.02
N THR A 33 10.37 -1.37 8.95
CA THR A 33 9.96 -2.17 10.11
C THR A 33 10.52 -3.59 10.01
N PRO A 34 11.84 -3.79 10.15
CA PRO A 34 12.50 -5.07 9.89
C PRO A 34 11.99 -6.20 10.77
N SER A 35 11.45 -5.88 11.95
CA SER A 35 10.94 -6.85 12.92
C SER A 35 9.46 -7.21 12.73
N LEU A 36 8.76 -6.60 11.77
CA LEU A 36 7.32 -6.72 11.63
C LEU A 36 6.91 -8.14 11.22
N LEU A 37 5.93 -8.70 11.92
CA LEU A 37 5.40 -10.05 11.69
C LEU A 37 3.97 -10.02 11.14
N TYR A 38 3.19 -9.00 11.51
CA TYR A 38 1.81 -8.82 11.08
C TYR A 38 1.56 -7.38 10.58
N LEU A 39 0.89 -7.28 9.43
CA LEU A 39 0.45 -6.01 8.84
C LEU A 39 -1.03 -6.08 8.46
N ASP A 40 -1.83 -5.14 8.96
CA ASP A 40 -3.18 -4.85 8.46
C ASP A 40 -3.21 -3.43 7.92
N TYR A 41 -3.22 -3.27 6.60
CA TYR A 41 -3.04 -1.99 5.92
C TYR A 41 -4.28 -1.64 5.10
N THR A 42 -5.03 -0.64 5.58
CA THR A 42 -6.17 -0.05 4.89
C THR A 42 -5.89 1.41 4.52
N ASP A 43 -5.88 1.71 3.22
CA ASP A 43 -5.57 3.06 2.71
C ASP A 43 -5.99 3.22 1.25
N THR A 44 -5.96 4.45 0.74
CA THR A 44 -5.93 4.69 -0.71
C THR A 44 -4.54 4.39 -1.25
N VAL A 45 -4.47 3.86 -2.46
CA VAL A 45 -3.21 3.58 -3.14
C VAL A 45 -2.29 4.81 -3.20
N SER A 46 -1.03 4.64 -2.79
CA SER A 46 0.02 5.67 -2.89
C SER A 46 0.59 5.74 -4.32
N GLU A 47 1.21 6.85 -4.73
CA GLU A 47 1.86 6.92 -6.06
C GLU A 47 3.05 5.95 -6.12
N ASP A 48 3.82 5.83 -5.03
CA ASP A 48 4.97 4.92 -4.95
C ASP A 48 5.21 4.33 -3.53
N TYR A 49 5.96 3.23 -3.49
CA TYR A 49 6.39 2.54 -2.27
C TYR A 49 7.92 2.34 -2.25
N PRO A 50 8.72 3.38 -1.95
CA PRO A 50 10.15 3.37 -2.26
C PRO A 50 11.01 2.59 -1.25
N LYS A 51 10.58 2.43 0.02
CA LYS A 51 11.30 1.66 1.04
C LYS A 51 10.36 0.71 1.76
N LEU A 52 10.60 -0.60 1.63
CA LEU A 52 9.78 -1.67 2.19
C LEU A 52 10.65 -2.72 2.89
N ASN A 53 10.97 -2.46 4.14
CA ASN A 53 11.67 -3.38 5.04
C ASN A 53 10.65 -4.27 5.76
N LEU A 54 10.20 -5.31 5.05
CA LEU A 54 9.14 -6.25 5.47
C LEU A 54 9.64 -7.71 5.44
N GLU A 55 10.95 -7.92 5.56
CA GLU A 55 11.59 -9.23 5.35
C GLU A 55 11.06 -10.32 6.28
N HIS A 56 10.66 -9.98 7.50
CA HIS A 56 10.14 -10.95 8.49
C HIS A 56 8.61 -11.03 8.52
N LEU A 57 7.91 -10.34 7.61
CA LEU A 57 6.45 -10.31 7.62
C LEU A 57 5.88 -11.69 7.29
N VAL A 58 5.02 -12.20 8.17
CA VAL A 58 4.45 -13.55 8.06
C VAL A 58 2.99 -13.49 7.62
N GLU A 59 2.24 -12.51 8.09
CA GLU A 59 0.83 -12.32 7.74
C GLU A 59 0.57 -10.87 7.32
N ALA A 60 -0.16 -10.71 6.22
CA ALA A 60 -0.56 -9.42 5.70
C ALA A 60 -2.03 -9.42 5.31
N ARG A 61 -2.73 -8.34 5.65
CA ARG A 61 -4.08 -8.02 5.17
C ARG A 61 -4.03 -6.68 4.49
N LEU A 62 -4.39 -6.65 3.21
CA LEU A 62 -4.36 -5.45 2.38
C LEU A 62 -5.77 -5.06 1.96
N ASN A 63 -6.16 -3.84 2.32
CA ASN A 63 -7.35 -3.16 1.83
C ASN A 63 -6.95 -1.84 1.15
N ILE A 64 -6.52 -1.93 -0.11
CA ILE A 64 -5.98 -0.82 -0.88
C ILE A 64 -7.03 -0.37 -1.88
N MET A 65 -7.50 0.86 -1.73
CA MET A 65 -8.53 1.43 -2.58
C MET A 65 -7.93 2.27 -3.72
N PRO A 66 -8.57 2.34 -4.88
CA PRO A 66 -8.17 3.25 -5.96
C PRO A 66 -8.31 4.72 -5.52
N ARG A 67 -7.47 5.61 -6.07
CA ARG A 67 -7.65 7.06 -5.87
C ARG A 67 -8.88 7.51 -6.64
N LEU A 68 -9.79 8.25 -6.01
CA LEU A 68 -11.02 8.77 -6.64
C LEU A 68 -10.78 9.59 -7.92
N SER A 69 -9.60 10.21 -8.09
CA SER A 69 -9.21 10.90 -9.32
C SER A 69 -8.97 9.95 -10.51
N GLN A 70 -8.82 8.65 -10.27
CA GLN A 70 -8.58 7.61 -11.28
C GLN A 70 -9.87 7.18 -12.00
N PHE A 71 -11.06 7.46 -11.43
CA PHE A 71 -12.35 7.17 -12.10
C PHE A 71 -12.81 8.25 -13.09
N LYS A 72 -12.04 9.34 -13.28
CA LYS A 72 -12.45 10.50 -14.08
C LYS A 72 -11.63 10.76 -15.34
N LEU A 73 -10.76 9.85 -15.75
CA LEU A 73 -9.81 10.13 -16.83
C LEU A 73 -9.94 9.08 -17.94
N ASP A 74 -10.77 9.42 -18.93
CA ASP A 74 -10.56 9.08 -20.34
C ASP A 74 -9.24 9.75 -20.79
N VAL A 75 -8.09 9.25 -20.33
CA VAL A 75 -6.81 9.84 -20.70
C VAL A 75 -5.90 8.75 -21.24
N GLU A 76 -5.77 8.81 -22.55
CA GLU A 76 -4.79 8.15 -23.42
C GLU A 76 -3.35 8.63 -23.13
N ASP A 77 -2.96 8.75 -21.85
CA ASP A 77 -1.61 9.13 -21.45
C ASP A 77 -0.93 7.96 -20.72
N ASP A 78 -0.17 7.21 -21.50
CA ASP A 78 0.56 5.99 -21.14
C ASP A 78 1.59 6.20 -20.00
N GLU A 79 1.86 7.46 -19.62
CA GLU A 79 2.81 7.81 -18.55
C GLU A 79 2.19 7.84 -17.13
N VAL A 80 0.87 8.03 -16.99
CA VAL A 80 0.24 8.07 -15.67
C VAL A 80 -0.11 6.65 -15.26
N ARG A 81 0.78 5.98 -14.51
CA ARG A 81 0.47 4.70 -13.83
C ARG A 81 -0.73 4.93 -12.92
N PRO A 82 -1.96 4.59 -13.33
CA PRO A 82 -3.14 5.13 -12.68
C PRO A 82 -3.15 4.66 -11.23
N PHE A 83 -2.73 3.41 -11.00
CA PHE A 83 -2.77 2.69 -9.75
C PHE A 83 -1.47 2.73 -8.94
N GLY A 84 -0.54 3.65 -9.26
CA GLY A 84 0.74 3.75 -8.55
C GLY A 84 1.58 2.48 -8.65
N ASN A 85 2.66 2.40 -7.87
CA ASN A 85 3.57 1.25 -7.93
C ASN A 85 3.21 0.15 -6.94
N VAL A 86 1.95 -0.31 -6.94
CA VAL A 86 1.47 -1.36 -6.02
C VAL A 86 2.26 -2.66 -6.17
N TRP A 87 2.83 -2.91 -7.34
CA TRP A 87 3.74 -4.04 -7.55
C TRP A 87 4.94 -4.02 -6.60
N LYS A 88 5.50 -2.85 -6.26
CA LYS A 88 6.55 -2.75 -5.22
C LYS A 88 6.04 -3.25 -3.88
N LEU A 89 4.84 -2.84 -3.46
CA LEU A 89 4.22 -3.31 -2.22
C LEU A 89 4.08 -4.84 -2.23
N LEU A 90 3.52 -5.41 -3.29
CA LEU A 90 3.37 -6.86 -3.43
C LEU A 90 4.70 -7.61 -3.42
N SER A 91 5.72 -7.08 -4.11
CA SER A 91 7.05 -7.70 -4.16
C SER A 91 7.73 -7.76 -2.79
N ALA A 92 7.41 -6.82 -1.89
CA ALA A 92 7.93 -6.83 -0.53
C ALA A 92 7.26 -7.89 0.37
N LEU A 93 6.10 -8.44 -0.04
CA LEU A 93 5.40 -9.49 0.69
C LEU A 93 5.91 -10.90 0.39
N ARG A 94 7.11 -11.03 -0.20
CA ARG A 94 7.75 -12.28 -0.63
C ARG A 94 7.82 -13.40 0.43
N ASN A 95 7.81 -13.07 1.72
CA ASN A 95 7.90 -14.04 2.82
C ASN A 95 6.57 -14.27 3.55
N VAL A 96 5.50 -13.59 3.12
CA VAL A 96 4.16 -13.71 3.71
C VAL A 96 3.59 -15.09 3.42
N ARG A 97 3.12 -15.76 4.48
CA ARG A 97 2.50 -17.10 4.42
C ARG A 97 0.97 -17.03 4.40
N LYS A 98 0.41 -15.96 4.96
CA LYS A 98 -1.02 -15.71 4.98
C LYS A 98 -1.30 -14.30 4.46
N LEU A 99 -1.90 -14.24 3.27
CA LEU A 99 -2.24 -13.00 2.60
C LEU A 99 -3.76 -12.88 2.47
N GLY A 100 -4.33 -11.84 3.06
CA GLY A 100 -5.70 -11.43 2.83
C GLY A 100 -5.75 -10.22 1.90
N LEU A 101 -6.52 -10.30 0.82
CA LEU A 101 -6.76 -9.20 -0.10
C LEU A 101 -8.25 -8.84 -0.07
N SER A 102 -8.55 -7.55 0.00
CA SER A 102 -9.91 -7.04 -0.19
C SER A 102 -10.32 -7.08 -1.66
N TYR A 103 -11.63 -6.91 -1.93
CA TYR A 103 -12.14 -6.72 -3.28
C TYR A 103 -11.46 -5.52 -3.97
N ASP A 104 -11.36 -4.38 -3.29
CA ASP A 104 -10.74 -3.17 -3.83
C ASP A 104 -9.26 -3.39 -4.18
N THR A 105 -8.56 -4.14 -3.33
CA THR A 105 -7.16 -4.51 -3.58
C THR A 105 -7.02 -5.36 -4.84
N LEU A 106 -7.94 -6.30 -5.08
CA LEU A 106 -7.91 -7.13 -6.29
C LEU A 106 -8.20 -6.30 -7.54
N GLU A 107 -9.15 -5.36 -7.48
CA GLU A 107 -9.43 -4.45 -8.57
C GLU A 107 -8.19 -3.62 -8.94
N VAL A 108 -7.53 -3.02 -7.95
CA VAL A 108 -6.28 -2.25 -8.13
C VAL A 108 -5.17 -3.09 -8.77
N ILE A 109 -5.05 -4.37 -8.40
CA ILE A 109 -4.02 -5.27 -8.96
C ILE A 109 -4.36 -5.73 -10.38
N SER A 110 -5.65 -5.88 -10.73
CA SER A 110 -6.08 -6.40 -12.03
C SER A 110 -5.70 -5.54 -13.24
N VAL A 111 -5.34 -4.29 -12.98
CA VAL A 111 -5.05 -3.22 -13.94
C VAL A 111 -3.60 -2.73 -13.87
N CYS A 112 -2.76 -3.43 -13.11
CA CYS A 112 -1.32 -3.20 -12.95
C CYS A 112 -0.51 -4.26 -13.68
#